data_AF-A0A2T4G257-F1
#
_entry.id   AF-A0A2T4G257-F1
#
_cell.length_a   1.000
_cell.length_b   1.000
_cell.length_c   1.000
_cell.angle_alpha   90.00
_cell.angle_beta   90.00
_cell.angle_gamma   90.00
#
_symmetry.space_group_name_H-M   'P 1'
#
loop_
_entity.id
_entity.type
_entity.pdbx_description
1 polymer ?
#
loop_
_entity_poly.entity_id
_entity_poly.type
_entity_poly.pdbx_seq_one_letter_code
_entity_poly.pdbx_strand_id
1 'polypeptide(L)' 'MWLRERHRDQLEISRETTLSAEQFTELLEYMQDLRDWPQSPDFPDIEQRPVPPAWIAEQIQ' A
#
# COMPACT_ATOMS: atom_id res chain seq x y z
N MET A 1 7.97 -5.18 1.87
CA MET A 1 6.56 -5.62 1.93
C MET A 1 6.19 -5.86 3.40
N TRP A 2 6.31 -4.83 4.24
CA TRP A 2 6.35 -5.00 5.71
C TRP A 2 5.09 -4.43 6.41
N LEU A 3 4.42 -3.43 5.81
CA LEU A 3 3.14 -2.87 6.30
C LEU A 3 2.05 -3.92 6.44
N ARG A 4 1.86 -4.74 5.40
CA ARG A 4 0.78 -5.74 5.36
C ARG A 4 0.95 -6.79 6.45
N GLU A 5 2.19 -7.25 6.63
CA GLU A 5 2.51 -8.23 7.67
C GLU A 5 2.35 -7.62 9.06
N ARG A 6 2.82 -6.39 9.28
CA ARG A 6 2.62 -5.68 10.55
C ARG A 6 1.14 -5.47 10.89
N HIS A 7 0.33 -5.04 9.92
CA HIS A 7 -1.10 -4.85 10.13
C HIS A 7 -1.81 -6.16 10.46
N ARG A 8 -1.42 -7.25 9.79
CA ARG A 8 -1.96 -8.59 10.05
C ARG A 8 -1.54 -9.11 11.43
N ASP A 9 -0.29 -8.90 11.82
CA ASP A 9 0.22 -9.24 13.15
C ASP A 9 -0.55 -8.47 14.24
N GLN A 10 -0.74 -7.16 14.08
CA GLN A 10 -1.55 -6.31 14.97
C GLN A 10 -3.00 -6.80 15.13
N LEU A 11 -3.64 -7.19 14.04
CA LEU A 11 -4.99 -7.77 14.07
C LEU A 11 -5.01 -9.12 14.80
N GLU A 12 -4.00 -9.97 14.57
CA GLU A 12 -3.90 -11.30 15.20
C GLU A 12 -3.76 -11.18 16.73
N ILE A 13 -2.97 -10.21 17.21
CA ILE A 13 -2.81 -9.92 18.63
C ILE A 13 -3.92 -9.01 19.20
N SER A 14 -4.96 -8.70 18.43
CA SER A 14 -6.05 -7.78 18.80
C SER A 14 -5.56 -6.44 19.36
N ARG A 15 -4.45 -5.93 18.83
CA ARG A 15 -3.87 -4.63 19.21
C ARG A 15 -4.40 -3.55 18.28
N GLU A 16 -4.39 -2.32 18.77
CA GLU A 16 -4.71 -1.14 17.95
C GLU A 16 -3.84 -1.14 16.69
N THR A 17 -4.51 -1.18 15.53
CA THR A 17 -3.83 -1.19 14.24
C THR A 17 -3.26 0.20 13.99
N THR A 18 -1.99 0.29 13.60
CA THR A 18 -1.39 1.58 13.21
C THR A 18 -1.97 2.12 11.90
N LEU A 19 -2.63 1.26 11.13
CA LEU A 19 -3.38 1.62 9.92
C LEU A 19 -4.87 1.45 10.18
N SER A 20 -5.66 2.44 9.76
CA SER A 20 -7.11 2.30 9.66
C SER A 20 -7.48 1.32 8.54
N ALA A 21 -8.68 0.75 8.61
CA ALA A 21 -9.20 -0.13 7.55
C ALA A 21 -9.19 0.53 6.17
N GLU A 22 -9.43 1.84 6.11
CA GLU A 22 -9.35 2.64 4.88
C GLU A 22 -7.92 2.67 4.33
N GLN A 23 -6.93 3.02 5.16
CA GLN A 23 -5.51 3.01 4.76
C GLN A 23 -5.05 1.62 4.32
N PHE A 24 -5.50 0.56 5.00
CA PHE A 24 -5.16 -0.79 4.57
C PHE A 24 -5.75 -1.14 3.21
N THR A 25 -6.98 -0.68 2.92
CA THR A 25 -7.62 -0.85 1.60
C THR A 25 -6.84 -0.09 0.53
N GLU A 26 -6.53 1.19 0.76
CA GLU A 26 -5.74 2.02 -0.16
C GLU A 26 -4.38 1.39 -0.48
N LEU A 27 -3.73 0.75 0.50
CA LEU A 27 -2.46 0.05 0.29
C LEU A 27 -2.62 -1.13 -0.68
N LEU A 28 -3.70 -1.90 -0.53
CA LEU A 28 -3.97 -3.06 -1.38
C LEU A 28 -4.28 -2.61 -2.80
N GLU A 29 -5.07 -1.55 -2.96
CA GLU A 29 -5.37 -0.94 -4.25
C GLU A 29 -4.10 -0.41 -4.91
N TYR A 30 -3.30 0.37 -4.18
CA TYR A 30 -2.01 0.86 -4.67
C TYR A 30 -1.08 -0.28 -5.10
N MET A 31 -0.95 -1.35 -4.31
CA MET A 31 -0.14 -2.51 -4.69
C MET A 31 -0.69 -3.26 -5.91
N GLN A 32 -2.01 -3.28 -6.08
CA GLN A 32 -2.65 -3.87 -7.25
C GLN A 32 -2.38 -3.03 -8.50
N ASP A 33 -2.56 -1.71 -8.41
CA ASP A 33 -2.29 -0.78 -9.49
C ASP A 33 -0.81 -0.83 -9.91
N LEU A 34 0.12 -0.88 -8.94
CA LEU A 34 1.56 -1.00 -9.22
C LEU A 34 1.94 -2.35 -9.84
N ARG A 35 1.14 -3.39 -9.61
CA ARG A 35 1.30 -4.70 -10.24
C ARG A 35 0.75 -4.70 -11.67
N ASP A 36 -0.34 -3.99 -11.91
CA ASP A 36 -0.95 -3.83 -13.23
C ASP A 36 -0.15 -2.84 -14.10
N TRP A 37 0.52 -1.87 -13.46
CA TRP A 37 1.37 -0.86 -14.08
C TRP A 37 2.34 -1.40 -15.15
N PRO A 38 3.21 -2.41 -14.89
CA PRO A 38 4.08 -2.98 -15.92
C PRO A 38 3.35 -3.77 -17.02
N GLN A 39 2.04 -4.02 -16.88
CA GLN A 39 1.18 -4.60 -17.91
C GLN A 39 0.38 -3.54 -18.68
N SER A 40 0.29 -2.31 -18.13
CA SER A 40 -0.41 -1.20 -18.75
C SER A 40 0.33 -0.69 -19.99
N PRO A 41 -0.39 -0.27 -21.05
CA PRO A 41 0.21 0.36 -22.22
C PRO A 41 0.95 1.67 -21.90
N ASP A 42 0.65 2.30 -20.76
CA ASP A 42 1.31 3.51 -20.29
C ASP A 42 2.72 3.26 -19.73
N PHE A 43 3.12 2.01 -19.51
CA PHE A 43 4.49 1.68 -19.11
C PHE A 43 5.49 2.03 -20.23
N PRO A 44 6.65 2.67 -19.94
CA PRO A 44 7.26 2.95 -18.62
C PRO A 44 7.05 4.39 -18.10
N ASP A 45 5.98 5.07 -18.49
CA ASP A 45 5.79 6.50 -18.21
C ASP A 45 5.69 6.79 -16.71
N ILE A 46 6.68 7.52 -16.17
CA ILE A 46 6.77 7.77 -14.73
C ILE A 46 5.60 8.64 -14.25
N GLU A 47 5.01 9.45 -15.12
CA GLU A 47 3.87 10.32 -14.77
C GLU A 47 2.58 9.51 -14.56
N GLN A 48 2.48 8.34 -15.17
CA GLN A 48 1.33 7.45 -15.05
C GLN A 48 1.55 6.37 -13.98
N ARG A 49 2.77 6.27 -13.41
CA ARG A 49 3.05 5.33 -12.33
C ARG A 49 2.20 5.68 -11.10
N PRO A 50 1.48 4.72 -10.51
CA PRO A 50 0.74 4.96 -9.29
C PRO A 50 1.63 5.53 -8.19
N VAL A 51 1.13 6.56 -7.53
CA VAL A 51 1.81 7.27 -6.45
C VAL A 51 1.40 6.65 -5.12
N PRO A 52 2.36 6.31 -4.23
CA PRO A 52 2.02 5.80 -2.91
C PRO A 52 1.25 6.87 -2.13
N PRO A 53 0.18 6.50 -1.42
CA PRO A 53 -0.46 7.38 -0.45
C PRO A 53 0.56 8.02 0.51
N ALA A 54 0.37 9.29 0.85
CA ALA A 54 1.31 10.05 1.67
C ALA A 54 1.59 9.38 3.04
N TRP A 55 0.55 8.77 3.62
CA TRP A 55 0.64 8.07 4.90
C TRP A 55 1.56 6.84 4.85
N ILE A 56 1.79 6.23 3.67
CA ILE A 56 2.74 5.12 3.53
C ILE A 56 4.16 5.60 3.87
N ALA A 57 4.50 6.83 3.45
CA ALA A 57 5.81 7.40 3.76
C ALA A 57 6.00 7.59 5.27
N GLU A 58 4.92 7.92 5.99
CA GLU A 58 4.94 8.05 7.46
C GLU A 58 5.17 6.72 8.18
N GLN A 59 4.86 5.59 7.53
CA GLN A 59 5.15 4.28 8.10
C GLN A 59 6.61 3.86 7.90
N ILE A 60 7.31 4.31 6.85
CA ILE A 60 8.67 3.84 6.49
C ILE A 60 9.77 4.39 7.43
N GLN A 61 9.41 5.14 8.47
CA GLN A 61 10.34 5.79 9.39
C GLN A 61 10.73 4.94 10.62
#